data_AF-A0A087RIP6-F1
#
_entry.id   AF-A0A087RIP6-F1
#
_cell.length_a   1.000
_cell.length_b   1.000
_cell.length_c   1.000
_cell.angle_alpha   90.00
_cell.angle_beta   90.00
_cell.angle_gamma   90.00
#
_symmetry.space_group_name_H-M   'P 1'
#
loop_
_entity.id
_entity.type
_entity.pdbx_description
1 polymer ?
#
loop_
_entity_poly.entity_id
_entity_poly.type
_entity_poly.pdbx_seq_one_letter_code
_entity_poly.pdbx_strand_id
1 'polypeptide(L)'
;MDGAPTPASPAGLSAYVAVSQLLGLMLLATTGAWLGRYRGGVAWHSPLQFNIHPLCMVLGMVFLQGDALLVYRVFRHEAKRSTKVLHALLHGLALVIALVGIIAVFESHRTKGIPDMYSLHSWCGMAAFVLYLLQWLLGCGFFLLPGASFSLRRWYKPQHIFFGIALFVLSIAACLLGITEMLLFNIR
;
A
#
# COMPACT_ATOMS: atom_id res chain seq x y z
N MET A 1 0.40 19.81 37.10
CA MET A 1 0.59 18.37 36.84
C MET A 1 1.45 18.28 35.59
N ASP A 2 2.72 17.98 35.80
CA ASP A 2 3.81 18.21 34.88
C ASP A 2 3.72 17.27 33.67
N GLY A 3 3.37 17.85 32.52
CA GLY A 3 3.45 17.15 31.24
C GLY A 3 4.91 16.89 30.92
N ALA A 4 5.29 15.61 30.87
CA ALA A 4 6.62 15.20 30.44
C ALA A 4 7.00 15.95 29.14
N PRO A 5 8.24 16.46 29.02
CA PRO A 5 8.65 17.23 27.86
C PRO A 5 8.40 16.44 26.58
N THR A 6 7.72 17.07 25.63
CA THR A 6 7.46 16.47 24.31
C THR A 6 8.79 16.06 23.68
N PRO A 7 8.92 14.82 23.20
CA PRO A 7 10.20 14.36 22.66
C PRO A 7 10.57 15.21 21.45
N ALA A 8 11.80 15.74 21.43
CA ALA A 8 12.31 16.58 20.36
C ALA A 8 12.21 15.87 19.00
N SER A 9 11.85 16.63 17.96
CA SER A 9 11.81 16.11 16.59
C SER A 9 13.22 15.71 16.15
N PRO A 10 13.41 14.51 15.57
CA PRO A 10 14.66 14.17 14.89
C PRO A 10 14.95 15.25 13.84
N ALA A 11 16.19 15.74 13.82
CA ALA A 11 16.61 16.72 12.84
C ALA A 11 16.28 16.24 11.42
N GLY A 12 15.61 17.10 10.63
CA GLY A 12 15.28 16.80 9.23
C GLY A 12 14.07 15.90 9.00
N LEU A 13 13.34 15.42 10.02
CA LEU A 13 12.15 14.57 9.82
C LEU A 13 11.12 15.20 8.85
N SER A 14 10.85 16.50 9.02
CA SER A 14 9.93 17.23 8.15
C SER A 14 10.41 17.27 6.69
N ALA A 15 11.72 17.45 6.48
CA ALA A 15 12.31 17.43 5.14
C ALA A 15 12.20 16.05 4.49
N TYR A 16 12.51 14.97 5.22
CA TYR A 16 12.35 13.60 4.69
C TYR A 16 10.90 13.28 4.34
N VAL A 17 9.95 13.69 5.18
CA VAL A 17 8.51 13.52 4.90
C VAL A 17 8.10 14.35 3.68
N ALA A 18 8.53 15.61 3.57
CA ALA A 18 8.23 16.44 2.41
C ALA A 18 8.78 15.82 1.11
N VAL A 19 10.02 15.35 1.14
CA VAL A 19 10.64 14.65 -0.01
C VAL A 19 9.86 13.38 -0.35
N SER A 20 9.48 12.56 0.64
CA SER A 20 8.71 11.34 0.36
C SER A 20 7.34 11.64 -0.24
N GLN A 21 6.66 12.70 0.24
CA GLN A 21 5.38 13.13 -0.31
C GLN A 21 5.52 13.62 -1.76
N LEU A 22 6.54 14.45 -2.05
CA LEU A 22 6.81 14.92 -3.40
C LEU A 22 7.10 13.77 -4.36
N LEU A 23 7.95 12.83 -3.95
CA LEU A 23 8.28 11.64 -4.75
C LEU A 23 7.04 10.74 -4.96
N GLY A 24 6.23 10.53 -3.92
CA GLY A 24 5.01 9.75 -4.00
C GLY A 24 3.96 10.36 -4.95
N LEU A 25 3.73 11.66 -4.84
CA LEU A 25 2.83 12.39 -5.74
C LEU A 25 3.36 12.41 -7.17
N MET A 26 4.67 12.57 -7.36
CA MET A 26 5.30 12.47 -8.67
C MET A 26 5.10 11.06 -9.27
N LEU A 27 5.27 10.00 -8.48
CA LEU A 27 5.06 8.62 -8.92
C LEU A 27 3.60 8.39 -9.37
N LEU A 28 2.63 8.93 -8.63
CA LEU A 28 1.21 8.86 -9.02
C LEU A 28 0.92 9.64 -10.29
N ALA A 29 1.43 10.87 -10.39
CA ALA A 29 1.23 11.73 -11.55
C ALA A 29 1.84 11.13 -12.82
N THR A 30 3.06 10.60 -12.71
CA THR A 30 3.76 9.93 -13.82
C THR A 30 3.07 8.64 -14.21
N THR A 31 2.60 7.82 -13.26
CA THR A 31 1.80 6.62 -13.54
C THR A 31 0.50 6.99 -14.28
N GLY A 32 -0.24 7.98 -13.78
CA GLY A 32 -1.46 8.47 -14.41
C GLY A 32 -1.22 9.03 -15.82
N ALA A 33 -0.18 9.85 -15.99
CA ALA A 33 0.21 10.39 -17.29
C ALA A 33 0.64 9.30 -18.27
N TRP A 34 1.36 8.28 -17.79
CA TRP A 34 1.75 7.13 -18.60
C TRP A 34 0.53 6.37 -19.12
N LEU A 35 -0.39 6.02 -18.23
CA LEU A 35 -1.62 5.32 -18.59
C LEU A 35 -2.53 6.15 -19.50
N GLY A 36 -2.64 7.45 -19.21
CA GLY A 36 -3.45 8.40 -19.99
C GLY A 36 -2.92 8.61 -21.40
N ARG A 37 -1.63 8.94 -21.54
CA ARG A 37 -1.05 9.33 -22.84
C ARG A 37 -0.61 8.17 -23.71
N TYR A 38 -0.07 7.11 -23.10
CA TYR A 38 0.54 6.00 -23.85
C TYR A 38 -0.29 4.72 -23.83
N ARG A 39 -1.25 4.59 -22.90
CA ARG A 39 -2.10 3.38 -22.78
C ARG A 39 -3.58 3.61 -23.07
N GLY A 40 -3.95 4.80 -23.54
CA GLY A 40 -5.32 5.13 -23.96
C GLY A 40 -6.28 5.48 -22.82
N GLY A 41 -5.81 5.59 -21.58
CA GLY A 41 -6.63 5.99 -20.43
C GLY A 41 -7.07 4.83 -19.53
N VAL A 42 -8.06 5.10 -18.67
CA VAL A 42 -8.56 4.18 -17.65
C VAL A 42 -10.09 4.16 -17.71
N ALA A 43 -10.69 2.98 -17.88
CA ALA A 43 -12.14 2.83 -17.94
C ALA A 43 -12.56 1.41 -17.51
N TRP A 44 -13.67 1.27 -16.77
CA TRP A 44 -14.10 -0.01 -16.21
C TRP A 44 -14.68 -0.98 -17.25
N HIS A 45 -15.66 -0.54 -18.06
CA HIS A 45 -16.28 -1.37 -19.09
C HIS A 45 -15.63 -1.16 -20.46
N SER A 46 -14.34 -1.46 -20.57
CA SER A 46 -13.54 -1.17 -21.76
C SER A 46 -12.33 -2.12 -21.85
N PRO A 47 -11.72 -2.32 -23.03
CA PRO A 47 -10.41 -2.97 -23.14
C PRO A 47 -9.31 -2.34 -22.25
N LEU A 48 -9.52 -1.09 -21.83
CA LEU A 48 -8.69 -0.31 -20.92
C LEU A 48 -8.82 -0.70 -19.43
N GLN A 49 -9.71 -1.62 -19.08
CA GLN A 49 -9.97 -2.03 -17.69
C GLN A 49 -8.69 -2.47 -16.97
N PHE A 50 -7.78 -3.14 -17.68
CA PHE A 50 -6.48 -3.53 -17.17
C PHE A 50 -5.69 -2.35 -16.60
N ASN A 51 -5.79 -1.14 -17.18
CA ASN A 51 -5.05 0.04 -16.73
C ASN A 51 -5.49 0.54 -15.35
N ILE A 52 -6.64 0.10 -14.83
CA ILE A 52 -7.06 0.37 -13.44
C ILE A 52 -6.09 -0.32 -12.47
N HIS A 53 -5.63 -1.53 -12.79
CA HIS A 53 -4.77 -2.32 -11.93
C HIS A 53 -3.47 -1.58 -11.51
N PRO A 54 -2.58 -1.16 -12.43
CA PRO A 54 -1.34 -0.49 -12.04
C PRO A 54 -1.59 0.84 -11.31
N LEU A 55 -2.64 1.59 -11.67
CA LEU A 55 -3.00 2.82 -10.97
C LEU A 55 -3.40 2.55 -9.52
N CYS A 56 -4.27 1.56 -9.29
CA CYS A 56 -4.68 1.12 -7.97
C CYS A 56 -3.52 0.56 -7.14
N MET A 57 -2.61 -0.22 -7.74
CA MET A 57 -1.46 -0.78 -7.03
C MET A 57 -0.50 0.31 -6.57
N VAL A 58 -0.15 1.28 -7.43
CA VAL A 58 0.74 2.39 -7.05
C VAL A 58 0.08 3.29 -6.00
N LEU A 59 -1.22 3.59 -6.12
CA LEU A 59 -1.94 4.40 -5.13
C LEU A 59 -2.09 3.70 -3.79
N GLY A 60 -2.59 2.46 -3.77
CA GLY A 60 -2.88 1.73 -2.54
C GLY A 60 -1.61 1.17 -1.89
N MET A 61 -0.90 0.31 -2.61
CA MET A 61 0.16 -0.55 -2.06
C MET A 61 1.54 0.12 -2.03
N VAL A 62 1.70 1.28 -2.66
CA VAL A 62 2.95 2.07 -2.60
C VAL A 62 2.71 3.39 -1.86
N PHE A 63 1.86 4.27 -2.38
CA PHE A 63 1.70 5.60 -1.80
C PHE A 63 1.00 5.56 -0.43
N LEU A 64 -0.25 5.10 -0.37
CA LEU A 64 -1.03 5.09 0.88
C LEU A 64 -0.46 4.14 1.93
N GLN A 65 0.06 2.98 1.53
CA GLN A 65 0.76 2.06 2.44
C GLN A 65 2.03 2.71 3.03
N GLY A 66 2.81 3.43 2.22
CA GLY A 66 3.98 4.17 2.67
C GLY A 66 3.62 5.26 3.69
N ASP A 67 2.57 6.03 3.40
CA ASP A 67 2.05 7.05 4.32
C ASP A 67 1.60 6.44 5.64
N ALA A 68 0.84 5.34 5.59
CA ALA A 68 0.36 4.63 6.76
C ALA A 68 1.51 4.17 7.69
N LEU A 69 2.65 3.75 7.12
CA LEU A 69 3.87 3.39 7.87
C LEU A 69 4.53 4.60 8.57
N LEU A 70 4.34 5.81 8.03
CA LEU A 70 4.92 7.05 8.57
C LEU A 70 3.99 7.78 9.54
N VAL A 71 2.70 7.44 9.62
CA VAL A 71 1.69 8.12 10.47
C VAL A 71 2.17 8.35 11.90
N TYR A 72 2.76 7.35 12.57
CA TYR A 72 3.25 7.50 13.94
C TYR A 72 4.45 8.42 14.10
N ARG A 73 5.20 8.66 13.02
CA ARG A 73 6.34 9.60 13.00
C ARG A 73 5.85 11.03 12.74
N VAL A 74 4.92 11.19 11.80
CA VAL A 74 4.33 12.49 11.43
C VAL A 74 3.46 13.02 12.57
N PHE A 75 2.52 12.22 13.05
CA PHE A 75 1.56 12.58 14.10
C PHE A 75 2.04 12.15 15.49
N ARG A 76 3.34 12.32 15.77
CA ARG A 76 3.99 11.90 17.03
C ARG A 76 3.50 12.68 18.27
N HIS A 77 2.95 13.87 18.06
CA HIS A 77 2.43 14.75 19.11
C HIS A 77 0.91 14.58 19.32
N GLU A 78 0.26 13.79 18.46
CA GLU A 78 -1.17 13.53 18.55
C GLU A 78 -1.49 12.42 19.56
N ALA A 79 -2.76 12.37 19.99
CA ALA A 79 -3.24 11.31 20.85
C ALA A 79 -3.03 9.94 20.19
N LYS A 80 -2.37 9.01 20.92
CA LYS A 80 -2.05 7.66 20.42
C LYS A 80 -3.27 6.92 19.85
N ARG A 81 -4.47 7.14 20.40
CA ARG A 81 -5.72 6.56 19.89
C ARG A 81 -6.05 7.09 18.50
N SER A 82 -5.95 8.39 18.28
CA SER A 82 -6.19 9.02 16.98
C SER A 82 -5.17 8.54 15.94
N THR A 83 -3.88 8.53 16.28
CA THR A 83 -2.81 8.04 15.40
C THR A 83 -2.99 6.56 15.03
N LYS A 84 -3.44 5.73 15.96
CA LYS A 84 -3.80 4.32 15.73
C LYS A 84 -4.94 4.18 14.73
N VAL A 85 -6.02 4.93 14.93
CA VAL A 85 -7.19 4.90 14.06
C VAL A 85 -6.81 5.37 12.66
N LEU A 86 -6.07 6.47 12.54
CA LEU A 86 -5.59 6.97 11.24
C LEU A 86 -4.72 5.95 10.51
N HIS A 87 -3.77 5.32 11.21
CA HIS A 87 -2.93 4.25 10.65
C HIS A 87 -3.77 3.08 10.11
N ALA A 88 -4.78 2.65 10.88
CA ALA A 88 -5.67 1.57 10.47
C ALA A 88 -6.57 1.96 9.28
N LEU A 89 -7.09 3.18 9.26
CA LEU A 89 -7.93 3.69 8.16
C LEU A 89 -7.14 3.83 6.87
N LEU A 90 -5.90 4.33 6.92
CA LEU A 90 -5.05 4.45 5.73
C LEU A 90 -4.68 3.08 5.14
N HIS A 91 -4.29 2.12 5.98
CA HIS A 91 -4.06 0.75 5.52
C HIS A 91 -5.35 0.08 4.98
N GLY A 92 -6.50 0.34 5.62
CA GLY A 92 -7.80 -0.16 5.16
C GLY A 92 -8.18 0.42 3.79
N LEU A 93 -8.00 1.72 3.59
CA LEU A 93 -8.23 2.38 2.30
C LEU A 93 -7.30 1.83 1.22
N ALA A 94 -6.01 1.63 1.55
CA ALA A 94 -5.05 0.99 0.65
C ALA A 94 -5.50 -0.42 0.23
N LEU A 95 -6.00 -1.24 1.16
CA LEU A 95 -6.54 -2.58 0.88
C LEU A 95 -7.76 -2.53 -0.05
N VAL A 96 -8.71 -1.61 0.17
CA VAL A 96 -9.88 -1.48 -0.70
C VAL A 96 -9.47 -1.08 -2.11
N ILE A 97 -8.58 -0.10 -2.25
CA ILE A 97 -8.08 0.34 -3.57
C ILE A 97 -7.33 -0.79 -4.27
N ALA A 98 -6.50 -1.55 -3.54
CA ALA A 98 -5.81 -2.71 -4.09
C ALA A 98 -6.80 -3.79 -4.53
N LEU A 99 -7.83 -4.08 -3.74
CA LEU A 99 -8.88 -5.04 -4.11
C LEU A 99 -9.57 -4.64 -5.42
N VAL A 100 -9.90 -3.36 -5.60
CA VAL A 100 -10.46 -2.83 -6.86
C VAL A 100 -9.51 -3.10 -8.04
N GLY A 101 -8.22 -2.84 -7.87
CA GLY A 101 -7.21 -3.13 -8.90
C GLY A 101 -7.07 -4.61 -9.22
N ILE A 102 -7.20 -5.50 -8.23
CA ILE A 102 -7.19 -6.96 -8.43
C ILE A 102 -8.44 -7.39 -9.20
N ILE A 103 -9.63 -6.94 -8.80
CA ILE A 103 -10.87 -7.24 -9.51
C ILE A 103 -10.76 -6.83 -10.98
N ALA A 104 -10.26 -5.62 -11.25
CA ALA A 104 -10.11 -5.10 -12.61
C ALA A 104 -9.20 -5.98 -13.50
N VAL A 105 -8.10 -6.53 -12.97
CA VAL A 105 -7.22 -7.41 -13.77
C VAL A 105 -7.86 -8.76 -14.04
N PHE A 106 -8.49 -9.39 -13.04
CA PHE A 106 -9.19 -10.68 -13.23
C PHE A 106 -10.38 -10.55 -14.20
N GLU A 107 -11.16 -9.47 -14.12
CA GLU A 107 -12.25 -9.20 -15.08
C GLU A 107 -11.71 -8.95 -16.50
N SER A 108 -10.61 -8.20 -16.63
CA SER A 108 -9.96 -7.97 -17.92
C SER A 108 -9.42 -9.27 -18.53
N HIS A 109 -8.80 -10.14 -17.73
CA HIS A 109 -8.29 -11.43 -18.19
C HIS A 109 -9.42 -12.35 -18.68
N ARG A 110 -10.48 -12.47 -17.89
CA ARG A 110 -11.69 -13.23 -18.25
C ARG A 110 -12.27 -12.76 -19.59
N THR A 111 -12.40 -11.45 -19.77
CA THR A 111 -12.94 -10.86 -21.00
C THR A 111 -12.05 -11.12 -22.22
N LYS A 112 -10.73 -11.23 -22.03
CA LYS A 112 -9.74 -11.44 -23.09
C LYS A 112 -9.34 -12.90 -23.29
N GLY A 113 -9.83 -13.83 -22.47
CA GLY A 113 -9.44 -15.24 -22.49
C GLY A 113 -7.98 -15.49 -22.07
N ILE A 114 -7.40 -14.61 -21.26
CA ILE A 114 -6.03 -14.74 -20.75
C ILE A 114 -6.08 -15.60 -19.47
N PRO A 115 -5.20 -16.60 -19.28
CA PRO A 115 -5.16 -17.36 -18.03
C PRO A 115 -4.72 -16.48 -16.86
N ASP A 116 -5.29 -16.71 -15.69
CA ASP A 116 -4.90 -16.03 -14.47
C ASP A 116 -3.69 -16.70 -13.78
N MET A 117 -3.02 -15.95 -12.92
CA MET A 117 -2.05 -16.47 -11.93
C MET A 117 -0.90 -17.32 -12.50
N TYR A 118 -0.44 -17.05 -13.73
CA TYR A 118 0.68 -17.78 -14.33
C TYR A 118 2.05 -17.09 -14.16
N SER A 119 2.08 -15.79 -13.89
CA SER A 119 3.33 -15.01 -13.85
C SER A 119 3.90 -14.89 -12.43
N LEU A 120 5.21 -14.72 -12.31
CA LEU A 120 5.86 -14.47 -11.02
C LEU A 120 5.31 -13.20 -10.35
N HIS A 121 5.02 -12.15 -11.14
CA HIS A 121 4.35 -10.96 -10.65
C HIS A 121 3.01 -11.30 -9.97
N SER A 122 2.18 -12.12 -10.62
CA SER A 122 0.87 -12.50 -10.07
C SER A 122 0.98 -13.28 -8.74
N TRP A 123 1.97 -14.17 -8.62
CA TRP A 123 2.21 -14.92 -7.38
C TRP A 123 2.68 -14.02 -6.25
N CYS A 124 3.68 -13.17 -6.52
CA CYS A 124 4.19 -12.22 -5.53
C CYS A 124 3.12 -11.18 -5.14
N GLY A 125 2.35 -10.67 -6.11
CA GLY A 125 1.28 -9.70 -5.88
C GLY A 125 0.15 -10.26 -5.04
N MET A 126 -0.31 -11.48 -5.33
CA MET A 126 -1.35 -12.14 -4.53
C MET A 126 -0.86 -12.46 -3.12
N ALA A 127 0.38 -12.95 -2.97
CA ALA A 127 0.99 -13.17 -1.66
C ALA A 127 1.08 -11.86 -0.86
N ALA A 128 1.52 -10.77 -1.48
CA ALA A 128 1.56 -9.45 -0.85
C ALA A 128 0.18 -9.00 -0.38
N PHE A 129 -0.85 -9.11 -1.22
CA PHE A 129 -2.21 -8.69 -0.87
C PHE A 129 -2.80 -9.51 0.28
N VAL A 130 -2.71 -10.85 0.22
CA VAL A 130 -3.25 -11.73 1.28
C VAL A 130 -2.52 -11.51 2.61
N LEU A 131 -1.19 -11.47 2.60
CA LEU A 131 -0.41 -11.24 3.80
C LEU A 131 -0.64 -9.83 4.38
N TYR A 132 -0.85 -8.83 3.53
CA TYR A 132 -1.17 -7.48 3.95
C TYR A 132 -2.57 -7.37 4.58
N LEU A 133 -3.57 -8.06 4.01
CA LEU A 133 -4.89 -8.19 4.64
C LEU A 133 -4.81 -8.84 6.01
N LEU A 134 -4.08 -9.96 6.12
CA LEU A 134 -3.87 -10.64 7.40
C LEU A 134 -3.16 -9.72 8.41
N GLN A 135 -2.11 -9.02 7.97
CA GLN A 135 -1.38 -8.06 8.79
C GLN A 135 -2.27 -6.94 9.32
N TRP A 136 -3.19 -6.43 8.49
CA TRP A 136 -4.15 -5.42 8.87
C TRP A 136 -5.18 -5.94 9.88
N LEU A 137 -5.76 -7.11 9.63
CA LEU A 137 -6.73 -7.75 10.54
C LEU A 137 -6.11 -8.03 11.91
N LEU A 138 -4.90 -8.62 11.93
CA LEU A 138 -4.15 -8.87 13.16
C LEU A 138 -3.77 -7.55 13.85
N GLY A 139 -3.32 -6.54 13.11
CA GLY A 139 -3.03 -5.22 13.64
C GLY A 139 -4.25 -4.59 14.35
N CYS A 140 -5.42 -4.63 13.70
CA CYS A 140 -6.68 -4.17 14.28
C CYS A 140 -7.05 -4.96 15.55
N GLY A 141 -7.01 -6.29 15.48
CA GLY A 141 -7.35 -7.17 16.61
C GLY A 141 -6.44 -6.94 17.83
N PHE A 142 -5.13 -6.84 17.62
CA PHE A 142 -4.18 -6.67 18.72
C PHE A 142 -4.13 -5.23 19.24
N PHE A 143 -4.19 -4.21 18.38
CA PHE A 143 -3.83 -2.83 18.77
C PHE A 143 -4.97 -1.82 18.80
N LEU A 144 -6.11 -2.08 18.15
CA LEU A 144 -7.30 -1.21 18.16
C LEU A 144 -8.40 -1.75 19.08
N LEU A 145 -8.71 -3.04 19.01
CA LEU A 145 -9.79 -3.63 19.79
C LEU A 145 -9.38 -3.83 21.26
N PRO A 146 -10.31 -3.59 22.22
CA PRO A 146 -10.12 -4.00 23.61
C PRO A 146 -10.27 -5.53 23.68
N GLY A 147 -9.19 -6.25 23.96
CA GLY A 147 -9.26 -7.71 24.09
C GLY A 147 -7.91 -8.41 24.19
N ALA A 148 -6.91 -7.97 23.43
CA ALA A 148 -5.58 -8.54 23.54
C ALA A 148 -4.87 -8.13 24.84
N SER A 149 -4.30 -9.11 25.55
CA SER A 149 -3.54 -8.87 26.78
C SER A 149 -2.28 -8.04 26.50
N PHE A 150 -1.77 -7.35 27.53
CA PHE A 150 -0.55 -6.54 27.40
C PHE A 150 0.66 -7.39 26.98
N SER A 151 0.80 -8.60 27.54
CA SER A 151 1.87 -9.55 27.19
C SER A 151 1.83 -9.90 25.71
N LEU A 152 0.64 -10.24 25.19
CA LEU A 152 0.46 -10.65 23.81
C LEU A 152 0.72 -9.48 22.83
N ARG A 153 0.25 -8.26 23.16
CA ARG A 153 0.55 -7.05 22.38
C ARG A 153 2.05 -6.74 22.34
N ARG A 154 2.73 -6.88 23.49
CA ARG A 154 4.18 -6.65 23.59
C ARG A 154 4.95 -7.67 22.76
N TRP A 155 4.53 -8.94 22.79
CA TRP A 155 5.16 -10.00 22.03
C TRP A 155 4.97 -9.83 20.53
N TYR A 156 3.78 -9.45 20.04
CA TYR A 156 3.44 -9.35 18.61
C TYR A 156 3.89 -8.04 17.93
N LYS A 157 4.10 -6.97 18.70
CA LYS A 157 4.51 -5.65 18.18
C LYS A 157 5.76 -5.71 17.27
N PRO A 158 6.89 -6.35 17.64
CA PRO A 158 8.07 -6.38 16.77
C PRO A 158 7.83 -7.10 15.43
N GLN A 159 7.04 -8.17 15.43
CA GLN A 159 6.64 -8.92 14.22
C GLN A 159 5.73 -8.06 13.35
N HIS A 160 4.77 -7.35 13.96
CA HIS A 160 3.92 -6.43 13.24
C HIS A 160 4.74 -5.33 12.52
N ILE A 161 5.78 -4.80 13.16
CA ILE A 161 6.67 -3.81 12.53
C ILE A 161 7.49 -4.46 11.42
N PHE A 162 8.13 -5.60 11.69
CA PHE A 162 8.97 -6.32 10.72
C PHE A 162 8.19 -6.68 9.45
N PHE A 163 7.05 -7.38 9.59
CA PHE A 163 6.23 -7.78 8.46
C PHE A 163 5.60 -6.57 7.75
N GLY A 164 5.26 -5.50 8.47
CA GLY A 164 4.77 -4.26 7.84
C GLY A 164 5.78 -3.65 6.86
N ILE A 165 7.06 -3.61 7.23
CA ILE A 165 8.15 -3.11 6.37
C ILE A 165 8.44 -4.12 5.25
N ALA A 166 8.54 -5.41 5.56
CA ALA A 166 8.80 -6.45 4.56
C ALA A 166 7.72 -6.50 3.47
N LEU A 167 6.44 -6.37 3.86
CA LEU A 167 5.32 -6.32 2.92
C LEU A 167 5.34 -5.07 2.06
N PHE A 168 5.82 -3.94 2.58
CA PHE A 168 5.99 -2.73 1.78
C PHE A 168 7.06 -2.91 0.70
N VAL A 169 8.20 -3.50 1.05
CA VAL A 169 9.26 -3.86 0.09
C VAL A 169 8.73 -4.85 -0.95
N LEU A 170 8.01 -5.89 -0.52
CA LEU A 170 7.39 -6.87 -1.43
C LEU A 170 6.38 -6.21 -2.39
N SER A 171 5.59 -5.26 -1.90
CA SER A 171 4.61 -4.53 -2.72
C SER A 171 5.28 -3.68 -3.79
N ILE A 172 6.38 -2.99 -3.45
CA ILE A 172 7.20 -2.26 -4.42
C ILE A 172 7.80 -3.22 -5.45
N ALA A 173 8.40 -4.33 -5.00
CA ALA A 173 8.98 -5.33 -5.89
C ALA A 173 7.93 -5.93 -6.84
N ALA A 174 6.73 -6.23 -6.34
CA ALA A 174 5.62 -6.71 -7.17
C ALA A 174 5.16 -5.66 -8.19
N CYS A 175 5.08 -4.38 -7.81
CA CYS A 175 4.76 -3.29 -8.76
C CYS A 175 5.81 -3.18 -9.85
N LEU A 176 7.10 -3.25 -9.51
CA LEU A 176 8.19 -3.20 -10.48
C LEU A 176 8.16 -4.42 -11.42
N LEU A 177 7.91 -5.62 -10.90
CA LEU A 177 7.70 -6.82 -11.72
C LEU A 177 6.53 -6.65 -12.68
N GLY A 178 5.40 -6.12 -12.22
CA GLY A 178 4.20 -5.92 -13.05
C GLY A 178 4.39 -4.87 -14.13
N ILE A 179 5.07 -3.76 -13.82
CA ILE A 179 5.46 -2.76 -14.82
C ILE A 179 6.41 -3.38 -15.86
N THR A 180 7.39 -4.16 -15.42
CA THR A 180 8.34 -4.84 -16.32
C THR A 180 7.62 -5.81 -17.25
N GLU A 181 6.77 -6.68 -16.71
CA GLU A 181 5.95 -7.62 -17.47
C GLU A 181 5.08 -6.88 -18.50
N MET A 182 4.42 -5.80 -18.08
CA MET A 182 3.60 -4.98 -18.98
C MET A 182 4.44 -4.35 -20.10
N LEU A 183 5.64 -3.83 -19.81
CA LEU A 183 6.51 -3.24 -20.83
C LEU A 183 7.02 -4.29 -21.82
N LEU A 184 7.48 -5.44 -21.33
CA LEU A 184 8.00 -6.53 -22.17
C LEU A 184 6.93 -7.07 -23.13
N PHE A 185 5.67 -7.19 -22.70
CA PHE A 185 4.57 -7.60 -23.57
C PHE A 185 4.22 -6.57 -24.66
N ASN A 186 4.73 -5.35 -24.58
CA ASN A 186 4.52 -4.31 -25.59
C ASN A 186 5.77 -4.04 -26.45
N ILE A 187 6.92 -4.65 -26.15
CA ILE A 187 8.08 -4.59 -27.02
C ILE A 187 7.85 -5.64 -28.12
N ARG A 188 7.70 -5.16 -29.36
CA ARG A 188 7.68 -5.99 -30.57
C ARG A 188 9.09 -6.17 -31.10
#